data_AF-A0A7V2VMC6-F1
#
_entry.id   AF-A0A7V2VMC6-F1
#
_cell.length_a   1.000
_cell.length_b   1.000
_cell.length_c   1.000
_cell.angle_alpha   90.00
_cell.angle_beta   90.00
_cell.angle_gamma   90.00
#
_symmetry.space_group_name_H-M   'P 1'
#
loop_
_entity.id
_entity.type
_entity.pdbx_description
1 polymer ?
#
loop_
_entity_poly.entity_id
_entity_poly.type
_entity_poly.pdbx_seq_one_letter_code
_entity_poly.pdbx_strand_id
1 'polypeptide(L)'
;MKRGSQGGFGLIESIFIVVIAVAVVFAIYHFGWASREPAGETALNTHLVNVQKATDLYLFDSNGRYPTIDGKLPEAGQTKLIFWDASFSYGGKKVVFYPDYLKMKPKYWNHGVWHIDSKGIVSVDVNPEDY
;
A
#
# COMPACT_ATOMS: atom_id res chain seq x y z
N MET A 1 54.73 36.73 15.34
CA MET A 1 53.56 36.37 16.17
C MET A 1 52.30 36.53 15.33
N LYS A 2 51.59 35.43 15.03
CA LYS A 2 50.30 35.44 14.33
C LYS A 2 49.21 35.89 15.32
N ARG A 3 48.55 37.01 15.07
CA ARG A 3 47.33 37.42 15.81
C ARG A 3 46.14 36.72 15.17
N GLY A 4 45.46 35.87 15.94
CA GLY A 4 44.23 35.20 15.56
C GLY A 4 43.11 36.22 15.38
N SER A 5 42.41 36.13 14.26
CA SER A 5 41.14 36.81 14.03
C SER A 5 40.04 36.01 14.75
N GLN A 6 39.63 36.47 15.92
CA GLN A 6 38.36 36.05 16.53
C GLN A 6 37.26 36.95 15.94
N GLY A 7 36.61 36.47 14.88
CA GLY A 7 35.39 37.09 14.37
C GLY A 7 34.23 36.83 15.34
N GLY A 8 33.83 37.85 16.09
CA GLY A 8 32.60 37.80 16.88
C GLY A 8 31.39 37.94 15.96
N PHE A 9 30.48 36.97 16.02
CA PHE A 9 29.20 37.01 15.29
C PHE A 9 28.38 38.22 15.74
N GLY A 10 27.97 39.06 14.79
CA GLY A 10 27.14 40.23 15.08
C GLY A 10 25.74 39.82 15.52
N LEU A 11 25.11 40.61 16.40
CA LEU A 11 23.75 40.36 16.93
C LEU A 11 22.71 40.07 15.84
N ILE A 12 22.88 40.62 14.63
CA ILE A 12 21.99 40.41 13.49
C ILE A 12 22.13 38.98 12.91
N GLU A 13 23.36 38.46 12.78
CA GLU A 13 23.59 37.09 12.30
C GLU A 13 23.04 36.07 13.30
N SER A 14 23.18 36.34 14.60
CA SER A 14 22.63 35.50 15.66
C SER A 14 21.10 35.39 15.60
N ILE A 15 20.39 36.49 15.29
CA ILE A 15 18.93 36.50 15.15
C ILE A 15 18.50 35.68 13.92
N PHE A 16 19.18 35.83 12.79
CA PHE A 16 18.88 35.05 11.58
C PHE A 16 19.07 33.55 11.79
N ILE A 17 20.13 33.13 12.49
CA ILE A 17 20.39 31.72 12.79
C ILE A 17 19.27 31.15 13.68
N VAL A 18 18.81 31.90 14.69
CA VAL A 18 17.73 31.47 15.58
C VAL A 18 16.40 31.34 14.84
N VAL A 19 16.06 32.29 13.96
CA VAL A 19 14.82 32.23 13.16
C VAL A 19 14.84 31.04 12.20
N ILE A 20 15.97 30.79 11.53
CA ILE A 20 16.13 29.63 10.65
C ILE A 20 16.03 28.33 11.46
N ALA A 21 16.68 28.25 12.63
CA ALA A 21 16.60 27.07 13.48
C ALA A 21 15.15 26.78 13.94
N VAL A 22 14.40 27.81 14.35
CA VAL A 22 12.99 27.67 14.73
C VAL A 22 12.13 27.26 13.54
N ALA A 23 12.35 27.82 12.35
CA ALA A 23 11.61 27.45 11.14
C ALA A 23 11.88 25.99 10.72
N VAL A 24 13.13 25.52 10.84
CA VAL A 24 13.51 24.13 10.56
C VAL A 24 12.86 23.18 11.58
N VAL A 25 12.89 23.50 12.87
CA VAL A 25 12.23 22.69 13.91
C VAL A 25 10.71 22.66 13.69
N PHE A 26 10.11 23.81 13.38
CA PHE A 26 8.68 23.89 13.06
C PHE A 26 8.33 23.07 11.82
N ALA A 27 9.15 23.14 10.76
CA ALA A 27 8.94 22.35 9.55
C ALA A 27 9.08 20.84 9.81
N ILE A 28 10.05 20.42 10.62
CA ILE A 28 10.21 19.02 11.03
C ILE A 28 9.02 18.57 11.89
N TYR A 29 8.54 19.40 12.81
CA TYR A 29 7.44 19.08 13.70
C TYR A 29 6.09 19.01 12.97
N HIS A 30 5.83 19.94 12.04
CA HIS A 30 4.55 20.02 11.34
C HIS A 30 4.49 19.22 10.03
N PHE A 31 5.60 19.06 9.30
CA PHE A 31 5.62 18.34 8.02
C PHE A 31 6.32 16.97 8.12
N GLY A 32 7.23 16.76 9.09
CA GLY A 32 8.02 15.52 9.17
C GLY A 32 7.29 14.30 9.75
N TRP A 33 6.13 14.50 10.40
CA TRP A 33 5.36 13.42 11.03
C TRP A 33 4.10 13.00 10.27
N ALA A 34 3.64 13.82 9.31
CA ALA A 34 2.38 13.58 8.60
C ALA A 34 2.51 12.64 7.37
N SER A 35 3.70 12.09 7.09
CA SER A 35 3.95 11.38 5.82
C SER A 35 4.61 10.01 5.97
N ARG A 36 4.55 9.40 7.16
CA ARG A 36 4.89 7.99 7.31
C ARG A 36 3.60 7.19 7.38
N GLU A 37 2.95 6.99 6.24
CA GLU A 37 2.16 5.76 6.10
C GLU A 37 3.13 4.59 6.38
N PRO A 38 2.79 3.67 7.29
CA PRO A 38 3.63 2.49 7.52
C PRO A 38 3.83 1.78 6.17
N ALA A 39 5.05 1.33 5.89
CA ALA A 39 5.41 0.73 4.60
C ALA A 39 4.48 -0.44 4.18
N GLY A 40 3.87 -1.12 5.15
CA GLY A 40 2.86 -2.16 4.93
C GLY A 40 1.54 -1.62 4.35
N GLU A 41 1.07 -0.45 4.77
CA GLU A 41 -0.18 0.15 4.27
C GLU A 41 -0.08 0.57 2.81
N THR A 42 1.00 1.24 2.42
CA THR A 42 1.25 1.60 1.03
C THR A 42 1.41 0.36 0.13
N ALA A 43 2.08 -0.69 0.62
CA ALA A 43 2.24 -1.96 -0.09
C ALA A 43 0.90 -2.70 -0.28
N LEU A 44 0.11 -2.81 0.79
CA LEU A 44 -1.22 -3.41 0.78
C LEU A 44 -2.15 -2.70 -0.21
N ASN A 45 -2.20 -1.36 -0.16
CA ASN A 45 -3.01 -0.56 -1.07
C ASN A 45 -2.60 -0.78 -2.53
N THR A 46 -1.29 -0.86 -2.81
CA THR A 46 -0.78 -1.15 -4.15
C THR A 46 -1.21 -2.55 -4.62
N HIS A 47 -1.14 -3.55 -3.75
CA HIS A 47 -1.53 -4.92 -4.08
C HIS A 47 -3.04 -5.07 -4.25
N LEU A 48 -3.86 -4.41 -3.43
CA LEU A 48 -5.31 -4.33 -3.62
C LEU A 48 -5.68 -3.79 -5.01
N VAL A 49 -5.05 -2.68 -5.42
CA VAL A 49 -5.28 -2.08 -6.75
C VAL A 49 -4.84 -3.04 -7.86
N ASN A 50 -3.72 -3.75 -7.70
CA ASN A 50 -3.23 -4.69 -8.70
C ASN A 50 -4.14 -5.92 -8.84
N VAL A 51 -4.61 -6.49 -7.73
CA VAL A 51 -5.52 -7.65 -7.75
C VAL A 51 -6.90 -7.25 -8.25
N GLN A 52 -7.38 -6.04 -7.94
CA GLN A 52 -8.60 -5.49 -8.53
C GLN A 52 -8.48 -5.41 -10.06
N LYS A 53 -7.40 -4.81 -10.58
CA LYS A 53 -7.16 -4.73 -12.02
C LYS A 53 -7.07 -6.11 -12.67
N ALA A 54 -6.41 -7.07 -12.02
CA ALA A 54 -6.35 -8.44 -12.51
C ALA A 54 -7.74 -9.09 -12.56
N THR A 55 -8.59 -8.84 -11.56
CA THR A 55 -9.98 -9.29 -11.49
C THR A 55 -10.81 -8.71 -12.63
N ASP A 56 -10.66 -7.42 -12.89
CA ASP A 56 -11.36 -6.73 -13.98
C ASP A 56 -10.93 -7.27 -15.37
N LEU A 57 -9.63 -7.53 -15.55
CA LEU A 57 -9.12 -8.15 -16.77
C LEU A 57 -9.60 -9.60 -16.95
N TYR A 58 -9.62 -10.38 -15.86
CA TYR A 58 -10.17 -11.73 -15.88
C TYR A 58 -11.65 -11.72 -16.27
N LEU A 59 -12.43 -10.78 -15.73
CA LEU A 59 -13.85 -10.62 -16.05
C LEU A 59 -14.06 -10.38 -17.55
N PHE A 60 -13.20 -9.56 -18.16
CA PHE A 60 -13.21 -9.28 -19.59
C PHE A 60 -12.84 -10.52 -20.43
N ASP A 61 -11.77 -11.23 -20.07
CA ASP A 61 -11.30 -12.43 -20.80
C ASP A 61 -12.26 -13.62 -20.65
N SER A 62 -12.89 -13.76 -19.48
CA SER A 62 -13.70 -14.92 -19.11
C SER A 62 -15.18 -14.76 -19.43
N ASN A 63 -15.54 -13.91 -20.38
CA ASN A 63 -16.93 -13.65 -20.80
C ASN A 63 -17.85 -13.27 -19.64
N GLY A 64 -17.41 -12.38 -18.74
CA GLY A 64 -18.22 -11.90 -17.62
C GLY A 64 -18.24 -12.82 -16.41
N ARG A 65 -17.37 -13.82 -16.34
CA ARG A 65 -17.17 -14.65 -15.14
C ARG A 65 -16.13 -14.04 -14.21
N TYR A 66 -16.42 -14.07 -12.91
CA TYR A 66 -15.47 -13.63 -11.89
C TYR A 66 -14.47 -14.74 -11.54
N PRO A 67 -13.28 -14.41 -10.98
CA PRO A 67 -12.28 -15.39 -10.60
C PRO A 67 -12.65 -16.09 -9.28
N THR A 68 -13.87 -16.59 -9.18
CA THR A 68 -14.37 -17.42 -8.07
C THR A 68 -14.61 -18.84 -8.58
N ILE A 69 -14.69 -19.82 -7.67
CA ILE A 69 -14.81 -21.25 -8.05
C ILE A 69 -16.01 -21.53 -8.96
N ASP A 70 -17.10 -20.78 -8.81
CA ASP A 70 -18.32 -20.91 -9.59
C ASP A 70 -18.45 -19.84 -10.70
N GLY A 71 -17.51 -18.91 -10.78
CA GLY A 71 -17.51 -17.82 -11.76
C GLY A 71 -18.47 -16.68 -11.44
N LYS A 72 -19.05 -16.64 -10.24
CA LYS A 72 -20.10 -15.69 -9.83
C LYS A 72 -19.70 -14.90 -8.59
N LEU A 73 -20.23 -13.68 -8.49
CA LEU A 73 -20.20 -12.90 -7.25
C LEU A 73 -20.98 -13.60 -6.12
N PRO A 74 -20.68 -13.27 -4.86
CA PRO A 74 -21.49 -13.70 -3.71
C PRO A 74 -22.81 -12.91 -3.62
N GLU A 75 -23.69 -13.34 -2.72
CA GLU A 75 -24.90 -12.60 -2.39
C GLU A 75 -24.58 -11.29 -1.65
N ALA A 76 -25.56 -10.37 -1.60
CA ALA A 76 -25.39 -9.07 -0.97
C ALA A 76 -24.92 -9.21 0.50
N GLY A 77 -23.84 -8.50 0.84
CA GLY A 77 -23.25 -8.52 2.18
C GLY A 77 -22.34 -9.74 2.47
N GLN A 78 -22.16 -10.64 1.50
CA GLN A 78 -21.22 -11.75 1.59
C GLN A 78 -19.95 -11.48 0.76
N THR A 79 -18.92 -12.26 1.06
CA THR A 79 -17.68 -12.31 0.27
C THR A 79 -17.44 -13.73 -0.22
N LYS A 80 -16.69 -13.86 -1.33
CA LYS A 80 -16.20 -15.13 -1.85
C LYS A 80 -14.70 -15.09 -2.00
N LEU A 81 -14.06 -16.26 -1.86
CA LEU A 81 -12.64 -16.41 -2.13
C LEU A 81 -12.37 -16.27 -3.63
N ILE A 82 -11.31 -15.54 -3.95
CA ILE A 82 -10.73 -15.58 -5.29
C ILE A 82 -10.06 -16.96 -5.47
N PHE A 83 -10.44 -17.67 -6.52
CA PHE A 83 -9.90 -18.97 -6.86
C PHE A 83 -8.49 -18.79 -7.46
N TRP A 84 -7.46 -19.20 -6.73
CA TRP A 84 -6.07 -18.96 -7.12
C TRP A 84 -5.63 -19.65 -8.40
N ASP A 85 -6.25 -20.78 -8.75
CA ASP A 85 -6.00 -21.45 -10.03
C ASP A 85 -6.74 -20.78 -11.20
N ALA A 86 -7.55 -19.76 -10.94
CA ALA A 86 -8.10 -18.93 -12.00
C ALA A 86 -6.95 -18.29 -12.78
N SER A 87 -7.05 -18.35 -14.10
CA SER A 87 -6.03 -17.82 -14.99
C SER A 87 -6.66 -17.23 -16.24
N PHE A 88 -6.08 -16.16 -16.76
CA PHE A 88 -6.53 -15.49 -17.96
C PHE A 88 -5.35 -15.16 -18.88
N SER A 89 -5.64 -14.88 -20.15
CA SER A 89 -4.62 -14.49 -21.12
C SER A 89 -4.53 -12.98 -21.22
N TYR A 90 -3.35 -12.40 -21.00
CA TYR A 90 -3.09 -10.97 -21.18
C TYR A 90 -1.79 -10.74 -21.91
N GLY A 91 -1.84 -10.05 -23.05
CA GLY A 91 -0.65 -9.75 -23.86
C GLY A 91 0.11 -11.01 -24.32
N GLY A 92 -0.61 -12.10 -24.60
CA GLY A 92 -0.01 -13.39 -25.00
C GLY A 92 0.63 -14.18 -23.85
N LYS A 93 0.49 -13.73 -22.60
CA LYS A 93 0.96 -14.45 -21.40
C LYS A 93 -0.21 -14.94 -20.57
N LYS A 94 -0.06 -16.12 -19.97
CA LYS A 94 -0.99 -16.63 -18.96
C LYS A 94 -0.70 -15.95 -17.63
N VAL A 95 -1.69 -15.26 -17.09
CA VAL A 95 -1.66 -14.64 -15.76
C VAL A 95 -2.45 -15.53 -14.81
N VAL A 96 -1.92 -15.77 -13.61
CA VAL A 96 -2.56 -16.54 -12.54
C VAL A 96 -2.73 -15.66 -11.31
N PHE A 97 -3.82 -15.87 -10.56
CA PHE A 97 -4.02 -15.22 -9.27
C PHE A 97 -3.17 -15.92 -8.21
N TYR A 98 -1.85 -15.68 -8.25
CA TYR A 98 -0.94 -16.25 -7.27
C TYR A 98 -1.18 -15.62 -5.89
N PRO A 99 -1.15 -16.39 -4.80
CA PRO A 99 -1.19 -15.82 -3.47
C PRO A 99 0.14 -15.07 -3.23
N ASP A 100 0.06 -13.76 -3.06
CA ASP A 100 1.17 -13.01 -2.46
C ASP A 100 1.14 -13.34 -0.96
N TYR A 101 1.86 -14.40 -0.60
CA TYR A 101 1.97 -14.85 0.78
C TYR A 101 2.51 -13.68 1.60
N LEU A 102 1.77 -13.34 2.65
CA LEU A 102 2.22 -12.47 3.74
C LEU A 102 3.69 -12.78 4.05
N LYS A 103 4.52 -11.75 4.22
CA LYS A 103 5.93 -11.91 4.64
C LYS A 103 6.05 -12.66 5.98
N MET A 104 4.95 -12.79 6.71
CA MET A 104 4.83 -13.49 7.98
C MET A 104 3.78 -14.61 7.94
N LYS A 105 3.94 -15.60 8.83
CA LYS A 105 3.00 -16.70 8.97
C LYS A 105 1.60 -16.17 9.34
N PRO A 106 0.53 -16.54 8.61
CA PRO A 106 -0.81 -16.05 8.90
C PRO A 106 -1.27 -16.44 10.30
N LYS A 107 -1.94 -15.51 10.99
CA LYS A 107 -2.46 -15.73 12.35
C LYS A 107 -3.67 -16.66 12.38
N TYR A 108 -4.47 -16.66 11.30
CA TYR A 108 -5.65 -17.51 11.09
C TYR A 108 -5.66 -18.07 9.66
N TRP A 109 -6.38 -19.18 9.43
CA TRP A 109 -6.41 -19.89 8.14
C TRP A 109 -6.89 -19.03 6.95
N ASN A 110 -7.76 -18.07 7.21
CA ASN A 110 -8.34 -17.15 6.22
C ASN A 110 -7.57 -15.82 6.09
N HIS A 111 -6.53 -15.61 6.90
CA HIS A 111 -5.76 -14.37 6.93
C HIS A 111 -4.83 -14.27 5.71
N GLY A 112 -4.78 -13.10 5.07
CA GLY A 112 -3.98 -12.87 3.86
C GLY A 112 -4.57 -13.49 2.59
N VAL A 113 -5.81 -13.96 2.63
CA VAL A 113 -6.50 -14.50 1.45
C VAL A 113 -7.33 -13.41 0.76
N TRP A 114 -7.24 -13.36 -0.57
CA TRP A 114 -8.00 -12.42 -1.39
C TRP A 114 -9.47 -12.83 -1.52
N HIS A 115 -10.35 -11.87 -1.28
CA HIS A 115 -11.80 -12.00 -1.35
C HIS A 115 -12.38 -11.02 -2.36
N ILE A 116 -13.60 -11.31 -2.83
CA ILE A 116 -14.41 -10.42 -3.65
C ILE A 116 -15.81 -10.31 -3.05
N ASP A 117 -16.35 -9.10 -2.96
CA ASP A 117 -17.69 -8.85 -2.44
C ASP A 117 -18.77 -8.89 -3.54
N SER A 118 -20.04 -8.70 -3.16
CA SER A 118 -21.17 -8.72 -4.09
C SER A 118 -21.18 -7.58 -5.12
N LYS A 119 -20.29 -6.59 -4.98
CA LYS A 119 -20.11 -5.48 -5.91
C LYS A 119 -18.88 -5.68 -6.82
N GLY A 120 -18.15 -6.79 -6.67
CA GLY A 120 -16.93 -7.06 -7.41
C GLY A 120 -15.69 -6.36 -6.84
N ILE A 121 -15.76 -5.85 -5.60
CA ILE A 121 -14.66 -5.16 -4.94
C ILE A 121 -13.79 -6.19 -4.24
N VAL A 122 -12.48 -6.13 -4.53
CA VAL A 122 -11.46 -6.99 -3.92
C VAL A 122 -11.09 -6.49 -2.54
N SER A 123 -10.92 -7.42 -1.60
CA SER A 123 -10.39 -7.17 -0.27
C SER A 123 -9.50 -8.32 0.19
N VAL A 124 -8.73 -8.11 1.25
CA VAL A 124 -7.95 -9.15 1.91
C VAL A 124 -8.11 -9.00 3.42
N ASP A 125 -8.28 -10.12 4.12
CA ASP A 125 -8.37 -10.15 5.58
C ASP A 125 -6.94 -10.09 6.14
N VAL A 126 -6.36 -8.89 6.17
CA VAL A 126 -5.05 -8.61 6.78
C VAL A 126 -5.01 -7.19 7.33
N ASN A 127 -4.42 -7.01 8.51
CA ASN A 127 -4.10 -5.68 9.02
C ASN A 127 -2.98 -5.06 8.17
N PRO A 128 -3.08 -3.79 7.72
CA PRO A 128 -2.01 -3.12 6.97
C PRO A 128 -0.60 -3.22 7.59
N GLU A 129 -0.52 -3.27 8.92
CA GLU A 129 0.76 -3.40 9.65
C GLU A 129 1.39 -4.81 9.55
N ASP A 130 0.58 -5.82 9.27
CA ASP A 130 1.00 -7.23 9.15
C ASP A 130 1.37 -7.62 7.70
N TYR A 131 1.33 -6.66 6.76
CA TYR A 131 1.60 -6.82 5.32
C TYR A 131 3.06 -6.56 4.93
#